data_AF-A0A8H6MVL0-F1
#
_entry.id   AF-A0A8H6MVL0-F1
#
_cell.length_a   1.000
_cell.length_b   1.000
_cell.length_c   1.000
_cell.angle_alpha   90.00
_cell.angle_beta   90.00
_cell.angle_gamma   90.00
#
_symmetry.space_group_name_H-M   'P 1'
#
loop_
_entity.id
_entity.type
_entity.pdbx_description
1 polymer ?
#
loop_
_entity_poly.entity_id
_entity_poly.type
_entity_poly.pdbx_seq_one_letter_code
_entity_poly.pdbx_strand_id
1 'polypeptide(L)'
;MYLSSVILAFLASKALSYDTSLGFNTPQANEDRTIDEIYQAALAEGGVVTCWHGGDEVTQQDGLKRAFETRFPGMTLNITVNRSKYHSVNVDRQLARSGGGPLDVDTIILQALQDYPRWDAQGALL
;
A
#
# COMPACT_ATOMS: atom_id res chain seq x y z
N MET A 1 -24.40 14.37 -47.88
CA MET A 1 -22.93 14.45 -47.88
C MET A 1 -22.58 15.88 -47.50
N TYR A 2 -22.08 16.21 -46.31
CA TYR A 2 -21.03 15.56 -45.53
C TYR A 2 -21.39 15.60 -44.04
N LEU A 3 -21.43 14.43 -43.41
CA LEU A 3 -21.47 14.30 -41.96
C LEU A 3 -20.09 14.71 -41.46
N SER A 4 -20.00 15.84 -40.77
CA SER A 4 -18.72 16.40 -40.31
C SER A 4 -18.13 15.51 -39.22
N SER A 5 -17.08 14.78 -39.57
CA SER A 5 -16.38 13.78 -38.74
C SER A 5 -15.62 14.34 -37.52
N VAL A 6 -15.92 15.57 -37.07
CA VAL A 6 -15.15 16.25 -36.01
C VAL A 6 -15.73 15.98 -34.60
N ILE A 7 -16.94 15.44 -34.48
CA ILE A 7 -17.58 15.22 -33.18
C ILE A 7 -17.12 13.91 -32.48
N LEU A 8 -16.42 13.00 -33.18
CA LEU A 8 -16.06 11.69 -32.60
C LEU A 8 -14.73 11.67 -31.81
N ALA A 9 -13.98 12.76 -31.75
CA ALA A 9 -12.67 12.78 -31.07
C ALA A 9 -12.74 13.15 -29.57
N PHE A 10 -13.90 13.59 -29.05
CA PHE A 10 -14.02 14.04 -27.65
C PHE A 10 -14.63 13.00 -26.68
N LEU A 11 -15.01 11.80 -27.14
CA LEU A 11 -15.60 10.76 -26.28
C LEU A 11 -14.60 9.74 -25.71
N ALA A 12 -13.29 9.93 -25.91
CA ALA A 12 -12.28 8.96 -25.47
C ALA A 12 -11.27 9.51 -24.44
N SER A 13 -11.59 10.61 -23.75
CA SER A 13 -10.95 10.91 -22.47
C SER A 13 -11.48 9.90 -21.45
N LYS A 14 -11.01 8.66 -21.54
CA LYS A 14 -11.10 7.72 -20.43
C LYS A 14 -10.46 8.44 -19.26
N ALA A 15 -11.28 8.76 -18.26
CA ALA A 15 -10.83 9.13 -16.94
C ALA A 15 -10.11 7.92 -16.32
N LEU A 16 -8.95 7.59 -16.88
CA LEU A 16 -7.92 6.89 -16.15
C LEU A 16 -7.28 7.99 -15.32
N SER A 17 -7.62 8.03 -14.04
CA SER A 17 -6.90 8.81 -13.04
C SER A 17 -5.49 8.21 -12.91
N TYR A 18 -4.64 8.40 -13.92
CA TYR A 18 -3.21 8.15 -13.78
C TYR A 18 -2.63 9.29 -12.96
N ASP A 19 -1.80 8.94 -11.98
CA ASP A 19 -1.06 9.92 -11.20
C ASP A 19 0.01 10.57 -12.09
N THR A 20 -0.24 11.82 -12.49
CA THR A 20 0.73 12.61 -13.25
C THR A 20 1.88 13.17 -12.41
N SER A 21 1.89 12.93 -11.10
CA SER A 21 2.83 13.55 -10.15
C SER A 21 3.86 12.58 -9.57
N LEU A 22 3.46 11.35 -9.20
CA LEU A 22 4.37 10.38 -8.58
C LEU A 22 4.71 9.18 -9.48
N GLY A 23 4.01 9.00 -10.61
CA GLY A 23 4.34 7.99 -11.60
C GLY A 23 3.92 6.56 -11.24
N PHE A 24 2.89 6.41 -10.41
CA PHE A 24 2.24 5.11 -10.19
C PHE A 24 1.59 4.63 -11.49
N ASN A 25 1.95 3.43 -11.95
CA ASN A 25 1.49 2.90 -13.24
C ASN A 25 0.47 1.78 -13.10
N THR A 26 0.25 1.30 -11.87
CA THR A 26 -0.68 0.21 -11.56
C THR A 26 -2.12 0.73 -11.48
N PRO A 27 -3.07 0.18 -12.28
CA PRO A 27 -4.47 0.56 -12.18
C PRO A 27 -5.03 0.28 -10.78
N GLN A 28 -5.70 1.27 -10.18
CA GLN A 28 -6.32 1.08 -8.87
C GLN A 28 -7.50 0.09 -8.97
N ALA A 29 -7.42 -0.99 -8.18
CA ALA A 29 -8.58 -1.83 -7.89
C ALA A 29 -9.43 -1.16 -6.81
N ASN A 30 -10.73 -1.00 -7.06
CA ASN A 30 -11.65 -0.54 -6.04
C ASN A 30 -12.07 -1.72 -5.16
N GLU A 31 -11.81 -1.63 -3.87
CA GLU A 31 -12.32 -2.56 -2.86
C GLU A 31 -13.82 -2.31 -2.67
N ASP A 32 -14.64 -3.33 -2.93
CA ASP A 32 -16.10 -3.28 -2.84
C ASP A 32 -16.66 -3.98 -1.60
N ARG A 33 -15.82 -4.72 -0.86
CA ARG A 33 -16.19 -5.30 0.44
C ARG A 33 -16.35 -4.21 1.49
N THR A 34 -17.28 -4.47 2.40
CA THR A 34 -17.38 -3.73 3.66
C THR A 34 -16.15 -3.99 4.53
N ILE A 35 -15.85 -3.05 5.45
CA ILE A 35 -14.78 -3.23 6.44
C ILE A 35 -14.96 -4.51 7.28
N ASP A 36 -16.19 -4.89 7.57
CA ASP A 36 -16.46 -6.11 8.36
C ASP A 36 -16.19 -7.38 7.54
N GLU A 37 -16.50 -7.40 6.24
CA GLU A 37 -16.14 -8.52 5.34
C GLU A 37 -14.62 -8.66 5.19
N ILE A 38 -13.90 -7.55 5.06
CA ILE A 38 -12.43 -7.54 5.04
C ILE A 38 -11.87 -8.09 6.35
N TYR A 39 -12.43 -7.66 7.48
CA TYR A 39 -12.03 -8.15 8.80
C TYR A 39 -12.26 -9.66 8.97
N GLN A 40 -13.41 -10.19 8.53
CA GLN A 40 -13.64 -11.64 8.57
C GLN A 40 -12.65 -12.43 7.69
N ALA A 41 -12.32 -11.89 6.51
CA ALA A 41 -11.29 -12.49 5.65
C ALA A 41 -9.90 -12.47 6.32
N ALA A 42 -9.51 -11.34 6.93
CA ALA A 42 -8.22 -11.19 7.59
C ALA A 42 -8.05 -12.11 8.82
N LEU A 43 -9.13 -12.42 9.53
CA LEU A 43 -9.11 -13.43 10.59
C LEU A 43 -8.76 -14.83 10.06
N ALA A 44 -9.23 -15.17 8.86
CA ALA A 44 -8.92 -16.46 8.23
C ALA A 44 -7.44 -16.56 7.77
N GLU A 45 -6.75 -15.43 7.61
CA GLU A 45 -5.33 -15.34 7.26
C GLU A 45 -4.40 -15.52 8.49
N GLY A 46 -4.97 -15.72 9.68
CA GLY A 46 -4.23 -15.92 10.92
C GLY A 46 -4.26 -14.73 11.87
N GLY A 47 -4.96 -13.66 11.51
CA GLY A 47 -5.26 -12.56 12.42
C GLY A 47 -4.06 -11.68 12.78
N VAL A 48 -3.02 -11.61 11.95
CA VAL A 48 -1.85 -10.76 12.18
C VAL A 48 -1.55 -9.96 10.93
N VAL A 49 -1.34 -8.65 11.09
CA VAL A 49 -0.75 -7.80 10.06
C VAL A 49 0.55 -7.19 10.60
N THR A 50 1.66 -7.48 9.92
CA THR A 50 2.97 -6.94 10.24
C THR A 50 3.19 -5.62 9.51
N CYS A 51 3.38 -4.56 10.29
CA CYS A 51 3.47 -3.18 9.80
C CYS A 51 4.80 -2.55 10.19
N TRP A 52 5.51 -1.98 9.22
CA TRP A 52 6.67 -1.12 9.49
C TRP A 52 6.28 0.34 9.33
N HIS A 53 6.35 1.09 10.43
CA HIS A 53 5.93 2.49 10.47
C HIS A 53 7.13 3.42 10.71
N GLY A 54 7.21 4.48 9.92
CA GLY A 54 8.14 5.58 10.08
C GLY A 54 7.85 6.37 11.36
N GLY A 55 8.83 6.51 12.24
CA GLY A 55 8.72 7.29 13.46
C GLY A 55 10.04 7.39 14.19
N ASP A 56 10.04 8.13 15.30
CA ASP A 56 11.23 8.37 16.11
C ASP A 56 11.23 7.52 17.39
N GLU A 57 10.07 7.33 18.02
CA GLU A 57 9.95 6.60 19.29
C GLU A 57 9.20 5.28 19.11
N VAL A 58 9.67 4.23 19.80
CA VAL A 58 9.11 2.86 19.65
C VAL A 58 7.63 2.78 19.99
N THR A 59 7.13 3.65 20.89
CA THR A 59 5.72 3.72 21.33
C THR A 59 4.88 4.75 20.57
N GLN A 60 5.44 5.43 19.56
CA GLN A 60 4.76 6.53 18.86
C GLN A 60 3.43 6.11 18.22
N GLN A 61 3.29 4.81 17.89
CA GLN A 61 2.10 4.24 17.26
C GLN A 61 1.24 3.39 18.21
N ASP A 62 1.43 3.48 19.53
CA ASP A 62 0.60 2.75 20.51
C ASP A 62 -0.89 3.14 20.42
N GLY A 63 -1.17 4.40 20.07
CA GLY A 63 -2.53 4.87 19.81
C GLY A 63 -3.17 4.16 18.63
N LEU A 64 -2.45 4.05 17.51
CA LEU A 64 -2.89 3.35 16.31
C LEU A 64 -3.10 1.86 16.59
N LYS A 65 -2.12 1.20 17.22
CA LYS A 65 -2.20 -0.22 17.61
C LYS A 65 -3.43 -0.49 18.45
N ARG A 66 -3.62 0.28 19.52
CA ARG A 66 -4.78 0.12 20.41
C ARG A 66 -6.11 0.35 19.70
N ALA A 67 -6.21 1.38 18.86
CA ALA A 67 -7.44 1.65 18.12
C ALA A 67 -7.78 0.52 17.15
N PHE A 68 -6.79 0.02 16.41
CA PHE A 68 -6.95 -1.10 15.48
C PHE A 68 -7.41 -2.37 16.20
N GLU A 69 -6.70 -2.79 17.24
CA GLU A 69 -7.00 -4.03 17.98
C GLU A 69 -8.31 -3.94 18.77
N THR A 70 -8.72 -2.72 19.16
CA THR A 70 -10.04 -2.49 19.75
C THR A 70 -11.16 -2.62 18.71
N ARG A 71 -10.96 -2.11 17.49
CA ARG A 71 -11.97 -2.15 16.41
C ARG A 71 -12.09 -3.54 15.78
N PHE A 72 -11.02 -4.32 15.77
CA PHE A 72 -10.93 -5.62 15.11
C PHE A 72 -10.45 -6.70 16.11
N PRO A 73 -11.34 -7.17 17.00
CA PRO A 73 -10.97 -8.21 17.98
C PRO A 73 -10.37 -9.46 17.32
N GLY A 74 -9.31 -10.03 17.89
CA GLY A 74 -8.64 -11.20 17.30
C GLY A 74 -7.67 -10.88 16.15
N MET A 75 -7.64 -9.63 15.67
CA MET A 75 -6.50 -9.13 14.89
C MET A 75 -5.39 -8.62 15.80
N THR A 76 -4.14 -8.80 15.39
CA THR A 76 -2.94 -8.21 15.99
C THR A 76 -2.29 -7.27 14.98
N LEU A 77 -2.09 -6.01 15.38
CA LEU A 77 -1.21 -5.11 14.64
C LEU A 77 0.21 -5.27 15.18
N ASN A 78 1.02 -6.06 14.46
CA ASN A 78 2.44 -6.26 14.75
C ASN A 78 3.24 -5.09 14.16
N ILE A 79 3.14 -3.92 14.79
CA ILE A 79 3.78 -2.69 14.34
C ILE A 79 5.18 -2.53 14.91
N THR A 80 6.14 -2.23 14.03
CA THR A 80 7.50 -1.83 14.40
C THR A 80 7.75 -0.39 13.97
N VAL A 81 8.00 0.49 14.95
CA VAL A 81 8.38 1.88 14.66
C VAL A 81 9.89 2.01 14.52
N ASN A 82 10.34 2.63 13.44
CA ASN A 82 11.72 3.05 13.25
C ASN A 82 11.75 4.23 12.27
N ARG A 83 12.89 4.92 12.17
CA ARG A 83 13.03 5.99 11.18
C ARG A 83 12.86 5.44 9.78
N SER A 84 12.14 6.19 8.95
CA SER A 84 11.76 5.73 7.61
C SER A 84 12.97 5.28 6.77
N LYS A 85 14.10 5.99 6.86
CA LYS A 85 15.34 5.64 6.16
C LYS A 85 15.88 4.23 6.48
N TYR A 86 15.65 3.73 7.69
CA TYR A 86 16.11 2.38 8.07
C TYR A 86 15.15 1.30 7.56
N HIS A 87 13.84 1.53 7.67
CA HIS A 87 12.84 0.65 7.06
C HIS A 87 13.00 0.55 5.54
N SER A 88 13.29 1.67 4.88
CA SER A 88 13.50 1.72 3.43
C SER A 88 14.69 0.85 3.00
N VAL A 89 15.84 1.00 3.66
CA VAL A 89 17.02 0.17 3.42
C VAL A 89 16.76 -1.32 3.69
N ASN A 90 15.94 -1.64 4.70
CA ASN A 90 15.59 -3.02 5.01
C ASN A 90 14.72 -3.64 3.91
N VAL A 91 13.72 -2.91 3.39
CA VAL A 91 12.93 -3.37 2.23
C VAL A 91 13.81 -3.55 1.01
N ASP A 92 14.66 -2.57 0.69
CA ASP A 92 15.57 -2.66 -0.46
C ASP A 92 16.50 -3.87 -0.37
N ARG A 93 17.00 -4.19 0.83
CA ARG A 93 17.81 -5.40 1.06
C ARG A 93 17.00 -6.68 0.81
N GLN A 94 15.73 -6.70 1.21
CA GLN A 94 14.86 -7.86 1.03
C GLN A 94 14.50 -8.08 -0.44
N LEU A 95 14.22 -7.00 -1.18
CA LEU A 95 13.96 -7.02 -2.62
C LEU A 95 15.20 -7.44 -3.42
N ALA A 96 16.40 -7.09 -2.95
CA ALA A 96 17.66 -7.51 -3.56
C ALA A 96 18.06 -8.97 -3.25
N ARG A 97 17.30 -9.71 -2.42
CA ARG A 97 17.61 -11.12 -2.10
C ARG A 97 17.55 -11.97 -3.37
N SER A 98 18.68 -12.57 -3.74
CA SER A 98 18.77 -13.50 -4.86
C SER A 98 17.77 -14.66 -4.70
N GLY A 99 16.97 -14.89 -5.74
CA GLY A 99 15.97 -15.96 -5.77
C GLY A 99 14.53 -15.50 -5.64
N GLY A 100 14.28 -14.25 -5.20
CA GLY A 100 12.94 -13.75 -4.92
C GLY A 100 12.35 -14.45 -3.69
N GLY A 101 11.62 -13.70 -2.87
CA GLY A 101 11.02 -14.24 -1.66
C GLY A 101 10.04 -13.26 -1.06
N PRO A 102 9.14 -13.73 -0.18
CA PRO A 102 8.20 -12.85 0.49
C PRO A 102 8.98 -11.80 1.29
N LEU A 103 8.42 -10.60 1.37
CA LEU A 103 8.89 -9.61 2.34
C LEU A 103 8.46 -10.05 3.74
N ASP A 104 9.24 -9.68 4.74
CA ASP A 104 8.97 -9.96 6.15
C ASP A 104 7.86 -9.04 6.71
N VAL A 105 7.26 -8.19 5.87
CA VAL A 105 6.30 -7.14 6.22
C VAL A 105 5.14 -7.16 5.23
N ASP A 106 3.92 -6.96 5.75
CA ASP A 106 2.70 -6.93 4.94
C ASP A 106 2.36 -5.49 4.49
N THR A 107 2.67 -4.49 5.33
CA THR A 107 2.39 -3.07 5.03
C THR A 107 3.45 -2.12 5.58
N ILE A 108 3.66 -1.00 4.89
CA ILE A 108 4.69 -0.02 5.25
C ILE A 108 4.19 1.43 5.13
N ILE A 109 4.43 2.23 6.17
CA ILE A 109 3.95 3.62 6.26
C ILE A 109 5.14 4.54 6.56
N LEU A 110 5.60 5.31 5.58
CA LEU A 110 6.85 6.08 5.66
C LEU A 110 6.67 7.55 5.28
N GLN A 111 7.55 8.38 5.82
CA GLN A 111 7.73 9.77 5.38
C GLN A 111 8.69 9.88 4.17
N ALA A 112 9.37 8.79 3.83
CA ALA A 112 10.27 8.69 2.67
C ALA A 112 9.46 8.44 1.39
N LEU A 113 8.66 9.44 0.99
CA LEU A 113 7.64 9.28 -0.05
C LEU A 113 8.20 8.86 -1.42
N GLN A 114 9.46 9.18 -1.71
CA GLN A 114 10.12 8.80 -2.96
C GLN A 114 10.32 7.28 -3.12
N ASP A 115 10.23 6.49 -2.04
CA ASP A 115 10.44 5.05 -2.12
C ASP A 115 9.24 4.31 -2.72
N TYR A 116 8.02 4.82 -2.53
CA TYR A 116 6.80 4.20 -3.05
C TYR A 116 6.77 4.06 -4.58
N PRO A 117 6.95 5.12 -5.39
CA PRO A 117 6.94 4.97 -6.85
C PRO A 117 8.12 4.14 -7.37
N ARG A 118 9.25 4.15 -6.65
CA ARG A 118 10.40 3.30 -6.96
C ARG A 118 10.09 1.82 -6.72
N TRP A 119 9.41 1.47 -5.63
CA TRP A 119 8.97 0.11 -5.34
C TRP A 119 7.84 -0.36 -6.26
N ASP A 120 6.90 0.52 -6.65
CA ASP A 120 5.89 0.24 -7.68
C ASP A 120 6.56 -0.12 -9.02
N ALA A 121 7.55 0.67 -9.46
CA ALA A 121 8.32 0.37 -10.67
C ALA A 121 9.12 -0.94 -10.61
N GLN A 122 9.34 -1.48 -9.40
CA GLN A 122 9.97 -2.79 -9.18
C GLN A 122 8.95 -3.93 -9.05
N GLY A 123 7.64 -3.64 -9.11
CA GLY A 123 6.57 -4.61 -8.90
C GLY A 123 6.47 -5.11 -7.46
N ALA A 124 6.94 -4.32 -6.49
CA ALA A 124 6.96 -4.68 -5.08
C ALA A 124 5.71 -4.22 -4.29
N LEU A 125 4.82 -3.45 -4.94
CA LEU A 125 3.56 -2.98 -4.36
C LEU A 125 2.37 -3.62 -5.10
N LEU A 126 1.24 -3.75 -4.39
CA LEU A 126 -0.03 -4.29 -4.88
C LEU A 126 -0.85 -3.25 -5.63
#